data_AF-A0A478FSN8-F1
#
_entry.id   AF-A0A478FSN8-F1
#
_cell.length_a   1.000
_cell.length_b   1.000
_cell.length_c   1.000
_cell.angle_alpha   90.00
_cell.angle_beta   90.00
_cell.angle_gamma   90.00
#
_symmetry.space_group_name_H-M   'P 1'
#
loop_
_entity.id
_entity.type
_entity.pdbx_description
1 polymer ?
#
loop_
_entity_poly.entity_id
_entity_poly.type
_entity_poly.pdbx_seq_one_letter_code
_entity_poly.pdbx_strand_id
1 'polypeptide(L)'
;MTPQAAVGTGLGGLAAAGAGGTAVAYAAGAFNKVDEETTYANFGEYAKKIGLTYIGNIGDEEANSIKKLLDEDKTGNANGYRDKLKSRWDSIVETSLNGKDNVTVTKPTNVKDKLVTGDELSESENISKFTKAWCELKKDKSPSEGQQWTENTLKADEDWKTFKEVCVFSGSNTAVQS
;
A
#
# COMPACT_ATOMS: atom_id res chain seq x y z
N MET A 1 46.17 -47.01 -33.71
CA MET A 1 44.86 -47.57 -33.38
C MET A 1 43.99 -46.46 -32.80
N THR A 2 42.71 -46.55 -33.13
CA THR A 2 41.54 -45.68 -32.88
C THR A 2 41.29 -45.27 -31.41
N PRO A 3 40.39 -44.29 -31.16
CA PRO A 3 40.38 -43.36 -30.01
C PRO A 3 39.41 -43.75 -28.89
N GLN A 4 39.35 -42.95 -27.79
CA GLN A 4 38.09 -42.65 -27.10
C GLN A 4 38.20 -41.40 -26.20
N ALA A 5 37.25 -40.49 -26.40
CA ALA A 5 37.05 -39.26 -25.64
C ALA A 5 36.53 -39.56 -24.23
N ALA A 6 37.03 -38.82 -23.24
CA ALA A 6 36.31 -38.56 -22.01
C ALA A 6 35.75 -37.14 -22.08
N VAL A 7 34.45 -37.06 -22.35
CA VAL A 7 33.59 -35.92 -22.05
C VAL A 7 33.44 -35.86 -20.54
N GLY A 8 33.79 -34.74 -19.94
CA GLY A 8 33.69 -34.52 -18.50
C GLY A 8 33.89 -33.05 -18.17
N THR A 9 32.91 -32.24 -18.54
CA THR A 9 32.49 -30.99 -17.87
C THR A 9 33.59 -29.99 -17.46
N GLY A 10 33.74 -28.94 -18.28
CA GLY A 10 33.94 -27.57 -17.78
C GLY A 10 35.38 -27.12 -17.53
N LEU A 11 36.20 -27.06 -18.59
CA LEU A 11 37.39 -26.20 -18.62
C LEU A 11 36.99 -24.72 -18.76
N GLY A 12 37.75 -23.87 -18.09
CA GLY A 12 37.80 -22.41 -18.28
C GLY A 12 37.35 -21.68 -17.01
N GLY A 13 38.22 -21.30 -16.06
CA GLY A 13 39.54 -20.71 -16.25
C GLY A 13 39.43 -19.18 -16.03
N LEU A 14 40.47 -18.61 -15.40
CA LEU A 14 40.67 -17.22 -14.95
C LEU A 14 40.03 -16.89 -13.59
N ALA A 15 40.76 -16.73 -12.48
CA ALA A 15 41.95 -15.91 -12.20
C ALA A 15 41.72 -14.40 -12.40
N ALA A 16 41.52 -13.69 -11.28
CA ALA A 16 41.84 -12.28 -11.02
C ALA A 16 41.44 -12.01 -9.55
N ALA A 17 42.31 -12.01 -8.54
CA ALA A 17 43.29 -10.96 -8.27
C ALA A 17 42.82 -9.58 -8.79
N GLY A 18 42.11 -8.83 -7.94
CA GLY A 18 41.68 -7.47 -8.22
C GLY A 18 40.81 -6.95 -7.09
N ALA A 19 41.23 -5.85 -6.48
CA ALA A 19 40.58 -5.21 -5.35
C ALA A 19 39.20 -4.66 -5.70
N GLY A 20 38.29 -4.69 -4.72
CA GLY A 20 37.11 -3.82 -4.66
C GLY A 20 35.86 -4.35 -5.36
N GLY A 21 34.81 -4.59 -4.58
CA GLY A 21 33.45 -4.82 -5.07
C GLY A 21 32.92 -6.20 -4.70
N THR A 22 32.41 -6.34 -3.48
CA THR A 22 31.51 -7.42 -3.09
C THR A 22 30.20 -7.27 -3.87
N ALA A 23 30.19 -7.73 -5.12
CA ALA A 23 28.95 -8.03 -5.81
C ALA A 23 28.43 -9.36 -5.23
N VAL A 24 27.52 -9.26 -4.27
CA VAL A 24 26.73 -10.41 -3.82
C VAL A 24 25.77 -10.76 -4.96
N ALA A 25 26.23 -11.61 -5.87
CA ALA A 25 25.33 -12.30 -6.78
C ALA A 25 24.59 -13.36 -5.95
N TYR A 26 23.34 -13.08 -5.56
CA TYR A 26 22.47 -14.09 -4.98
C TYR A 26 22.20 -15.17 -6.03
N ALA A 27 22.98 -16.24 -5.97
CA ALA A 27 22.70 -17.48 -6.69
C ALA A 27 21.42 -18.07 -6.09
N ALA A 28 20.33 -18.03 -6.87
CA ALA A 28 19.12 -18.80 -6.60
C ALA A 28 19.46 -20.31 -6.69
N GLY A 29 19.93 -20.86 -5.58
CA GLY A 29 20.40 -22.24 -5.46
C GLY A 29 19.83 -22.92 -4.22
N ALA A 30 18.69 -23.58 -4.42
CA ALA A 30 18.26 -24.84 -3.79
C ALA A 30 18.94 -25.26 -2.46
N PHE A 31 18.49 -24.73 -1.31
CA PHE A 31 18.63 -25.42 -0.01
C PHE A 31 17.45 -25.07 0.92
N ASN A 32 16.63 -26.08 1.23
CA ASN A 32 15.68 -26.21 2.33
C ASN A 32 14.67 -25.06 2.59
N LYS A 33 13.41 -25.32 2.22
CA LYS A 33 12.22 -24.58 2.67
C LYS A 33 12.03 -24.77 4.18
N VAL A 34 12.66 -23.94 4.98
CA VAL A 34 12.30 -23.70 6.38
C VAL A 34 11.74 -22.28 6.38
N ASP A 35 10.41 -22.19 6.42
CA ASP A 35 9.62 -20.96 6.54
C ASP A 35 9.99 -19.84 5.56
N GLU A 36 9.55 -20.00 4.30
CA GLU A 36 9.58 -18.92 3.31
C GLU A 36 8.64 -17.80 3.82
N GLU A 37 9.21 -16.73 4.38
CA GLU A 37 8.45 -15.60 4.90
C GLU A 37 7.58 -15.03 3.78
N THR A 38 6.26 -14.95 4.01
CA THR A 38 5.34 -14.50 2.96
C THR A 38 5.62 -13.05 2.62
N THR A 39 6.02 -12.80 1.37
CA THR A 39 6.27 -11.45 0.85
C THR A 39 5.07 -10.92 0.07
N TYR A 40 4.93 -9.59 0.04
CA TYR A 40 3.86 -8.88 -0.66
C TYR A 40 4.46 -7.85 -1.62
N ALA A 41 3.87 -7.67 -2.80
CA ALA A 41 4.38 -6.71 -3.77
C ALA A 41 4.06 -5.25 -3.39
N ASN A 42 2.89 -5.01 -2.77
CA ASN A 42 2.44 -3.68 -2.38
C ASN A 42 1.35 -3.70 -1.29
N PHE A 43 0.90 -2.52 -0.85
CA PHE A 43 -0.15 -2.37 0.17
C PHE A 43 -1.48 -2.98 -0.28
N GLY A 44 -1.86 -2.79 -1.54
CA GLY A 44 -3.11 -3.31 -2.09
C GLY A 44 -3.18 -4.84 -2.03
N GLU A 45 -2.09 -5.52 -2.36
CA GLU A 45 -1.98 -6.97 -2.29
C GLU A 45 -2.08 -7.47 -0.85
N TYR A 46 -1.32 -6.85 0.07
CA TYR A 46 -1.38 -7.22 1.48
C TYR A 46 -2.78 -7.00 2.06
N ALA A 47 -3.40 -5.83 1.82
CA ALA A 47 -4.77 -5.52 2.25
C ALA A 47 -5.76 -6.59 1.78
N LYS A 48 -5.71 -6.97 0.50
CA LYS A 48 -6.56 -8.03 -0.06
C LYS A 48 -6.30 -9.38 0.64
N LYS A 49 -5.04 -9.71 0.92
CA LYS A 49 -4.68 -10.97 1.60
C LYS A 49 -5.28 -11.07 3.00
N ILE A 50 -5.31 -9.97 3.74
CA ILE A 50 -5.88 -9.92 5.09
C ILE A 50 -7.38 -9.58 5.12
N GLY A 51 -8.06 -9.64 3.97
CA GLY A 51 -9.51 -9.48 3.88
C GLY A 51 -10.01 -8.04 4.02
N LEU A 52 -9.15 -7.04 3.77
CA LEU A 52 -9.55 -5.64 3.73
C LEU A 52 -9.99 -5.24 2.32
N THR A 53 -11.01 -4.39 2.26
CA THR A 53 -11.59 -3.87 1.02
C THR A 53 -11.10 -2.44 0.79
N TYR A 54 -10.55 -2.18 -0.39
CA TYR A 54 -10.04 -0.87 -0.80
C TYR A 54 -11.18 0.07 -1.21
N ILE A 55 -11.21 1.28 -0.64
CA ILE A 55 -12.29 2.26 -0.87
C ILE A 55 -11.98 3.30 -1.96
N GLY A 56 -10.72 3.45 -2.38
CA GLY A 56 -10.35 4.50 -3.32
C GLY A 56 -11.00 4.36 -4.71
N ASN A 57 -11.36 3.14 -5.10
CA ASN A 57 -12.05 2.85 -6.37
C ASN A 57 -13.59 2.96 -6.28
N ILE A 58 -14.15 3.19 -5.09
CA ILE A 58 -15.61 3.25 -4.89
C ILE A 58 -16.12 4.62 -5.37
N GLY A 59 -17.18 4.62 -6.20
CA GLY A 59 -17.81 5.83 -6.72
C GLY A 59 -18.35 6.70 -5.58
N ASP A 60 -18.31 8.04 -5.75
CA ASP A 60 -18.64 8.98 -4.67
C ASP A 60 -20.04 8.78 -4.05
N GLU A 61 -21.01 8.33 -4.84
CA GLU A 61 -22.40 8.09 -4.39
C GLU A 61 -22.60 6.73 -3.70
N GLU A 62 -21.63 5.82 -3.83
CA GLU A 62 -21.74 4.46 -3.32
C GLU A 62 -21.43 4.37 -1.82
N ALA A 63 -22.04 3.39 -1.15
CA ALA A 63 -21.75 3.09 0.25
C ALA A 63 -20.25 2.80 0.46
N ASN A 64 -19.69 3.29 1.57
CA ASN A 64 -18.26 3.18 1.91
C ASN A 64 -17.30 3.93 0.97
N SER A 65 -17.80 4.78 0.06
CA SER A 65 -16.94 5.73 -0.65
C SER A 65 -16.35 6.74 0.33
N ILE A 66 -15.15 7.25 0.05
CA ILE A 66 -14.52 8.27 0.89
C ILE A 66 -15.43 9.50 1.07
N LYS A 67 -16.05 9.98 -0.02
CA LYS A 67 -16.94 11.14 0.03
C LYS A 67 -18.16 10.86 0.90
N LYS A 68 -18.79 9.69 0.73
CA LYS A 68 -19.97 9.31 1.49
C LYS A 68 -19.66 9.09 2.97
N LEU A 69 -18.55 8.45 3.27
CA LEU A 69 -18.07 8.31 4.66
C LEU A 69 -17.82 9.68 5.30
N LEU A 70 -17.24 10.64 4.58
CA LEU A 70 -17.10 12.01 5.06
C LEU A 70 -18.44 12.70 5.28
N ASP A 71 -19.34 12.63 4.30
CA ASP A 71 -20.63 13.33 4.35
C ASP A 71 -21.57 12.76 5.40
N GLU A 72 -21.57 11.44 5.60
CA GLU A 72 -22.45 10.74 6.54
C GLU A 72 -21.93 10.75 7.98
N ASP A 73 -20.67 11.11 8.22
CA ASP A 73 -20.09 11.18 9.57
C ASP A 73 -20.54 12.45 10.32
N LYS A 74 -21.81 12.44 10.71
CA LYS A 74 -22.53 13.57 11.34
C LYS A 74 -22.88 13.29 12.80
N THR A 75 -23.27 14.33 13.52
CA THR A 75 -23.78 14.23 14.89
C THR A 75 -24.94 13.23 14.94
N GLY A 76 -24.83 12.19 15.78
CA GLY A 76 -25.88 11.17 15.95
C GLY A 76 -25.91 10.05 14.91
N ASN A 77 -25.06 10.09 13.89
CA ASN A 77 -24.84 8.99 12.94
C ASN A 77 -23.36 8.88 12.56
N ALA A 78 -22.48 8.93 13.58
CA ALA A 78 -21.05 8.97 13.37
C ALA A 78 -20.53 7.58 12.93
N ASN A 79 -19.91 7.53 11.77
CA ASN A 79 -19.16 6.36 11.30
C ASN A 79 -17.68 6.42 11.71
N GLY A 80 -17.23 7.57 12.25
CA GLY A 80 -15.89 7.79 12.79
C GLY A 80 -14.80 7.96 11.73
N TYR A 81 -15.17 8.06 10.45
CA TYR A 81 -14.22 8.23 9.36
C TYR A 81 -13.51 9.59 9.41
N ARG A 82 -14.22 10.67 9.77
CA ARG A 82 -13.60 12.00 9.91
C ARG A 82 -12.54 11.99 11.01
N ASP A 83 -12.79 11.33 12.14
CA ASP A 83 -11.83 11.22 13.23
C ASP A 83 -10.58 10.42 12.82
N LYS A 84 -10.75 9.29 12.12
CA LYS A 84 -9.63 8.51 11.57
C LYS A 84 -8.81 9.32 10.56
N LEU A 85 -9.48 10.01 9.64
CA LEU A 85 -8.80 10.85 8.68
C LEU A 85 -8.08 12.02 9.36
N LYS A 86 -8.71 12.64 10.37
CA LYS A 86 -8.16 13.75 11.14
C LYS A 86 -6.90 13.35 11.91
N SER A 87 -6.89 12.17 12.54
CA SER A 87 -5.74 11.68 13.31
C SER A 87 -4.53 11.38 12.41
N ARG A 88 -4.79 11.00 11.15
CA ARG A 88 -3.78 10.64 10.14
C ARG A 88 -3.45 11.75 9.15
N TRP A 89 -4.19 12.86 9.15
CA TRP A 89 -4.05 13.92 8.16
C TRP A 89 -2.63 14.46 8.03
N ASP A 90 -1.91 14.60 9.15
CA ASP A 90 -0.54 15.12 9.17
C ASP A 90 0.50 14.09 8.69
N SER A 91 0.18 12.79 8.78
CA SER A 91 1.01 11.71 8.24
C SER A 91 0.97 11.64 6.71
N ILE A 92 -0.04 12.24 6.09
CA ILE A 92 -0.11 12.41 4.63
C ILE A 92 0.80 13.58 4.24
N VAL A 93 2.07 13.30 3.97
CA VAL A 93 3.10 14.32 3.70
C VAL A 93 2.98 14.95 2.31
N GLU A 94 2.33 14.28 1.38
CA GLU A 94 2.15 14.77 0.02
C GLU A 94 1.27 16.02 0.01
N THR A 95 1.74 17.05 -0.69
CA THR A 95 1.03 18.33 -0.81
C THR A 95 0.28 18.45 -2.13
N SER A 96 0.70 17.69 -3.13
CA SER A 96 0.11 17.63 -4.48
C SER A 96 0.23 16.22 -5.03
N LEU A 97 -0.84 15.74 -5.63
CA LEU A 97 -0.95 14.39 -6.18
C LEU A 97 -1.60 14.46 -7.56
N ASN A 98 -1.31 13.48 -8.41
CA ASN A 98 -2.09 13.30 -9.64
C ASN A 98 -3.34 12.51 -9.25
N GLY A 99 -4.49 13.17 -9.33
CA GLY A 99 -5.77 12.50 -9.21
C GLY A 99 -6.16 11.78 -10.48
N LYS A 100 -7.40 11.29 -10.49
CA LYS A 100 -8.03 10.73 -11.67
C LYS A 100 -7.93 11.70 -12.85
N ASP A 101 -7.67 11.15 -14.04
CA ASP A 101 -7.49 11.90 -15.30
C ASP A 101 -6.26 12.82 -15.35
N ASN A 102 -5.22 12.54 -14.54
CA ASN A 102 -3.99 13.34 -14.43
C ASN A 102 -4.21 14.79 -13.98
N VAL A 103 -5.34 15.07 -13.33
CA VAL A 103 -5.60 16.38 -12.73
C VAL A 103 -4.83 16.48 -11.42
N THR A 104 -4.01 17.52 -11.27
CA THR A 104 -3.31 17.76 -10.00
C THR A 104 -4.32 18.14 -8.92
N VAL A 105 -4.32 17.38 -7.83
CA VAL A 105 -5.11 17.64 -6.62
C VAL A 105 -4.17 18.06 -5.51
N THR A 106 -4.43 19.21 -4.92
CA THR A 106 -3.64 19.75 -3.81
C THR A 106 -4.26 19.36 -2.48
N LYS A 107 -3.41 19.11 -1.47
CA LYS A 107 -3.85 18.85 -0.11
C LYS A 107 -4.57 20.09 0.41
N PRO A 108 -5.87 20.00 0.75
CA PRO A 108 -6.58 21.17 1.24
C PRO A 108 -6.03 21.60 2.61
N THR A 109 -5.88 22.91 2.80
CA THR A 109 -5.28 23.51 4.01
C THR A 109 -6.34 23.75 5.08
N ASN A 110 -5.93 23.74 6.36
CA ASN A 110 -6.82 23.92 7.52
C ASN A 110 -7.99 22.93 7.58
N VAL A 111 -7.83 21.74 6.98
CA VAL A 111 -8.85 20.68 6.93
C VAL A 111 -8.94 19.94 8.25
N LYS A 112 -7.84 19.76 8.97
CA LYS A 112 -7.79 18.98 10.21
C LYS A 112 -8.78 19.50 11.26
N ASP A 113 -8.94 20.81 11.35
CA ASP A 113 -9.90 21.45 12.26
C ASP A 113 -11.34 21.43 11.74
N LYS A 114 -11.54 21.12 10.45
CA LYS A 114 -12.85 20.97 9.81
C LYS A 114 -13.34 19.51 9.80
N LEU A 115 -12.44 18.54 9.91
CA LEU A 115 -12.74 17.10 10.06
C LEU A 115 -13.32 16.75 11.44
N VAL A 116 -14.07 17.66 12.06
CA VAL A 116 -14.82 17.37 13.28
C VAL A 116 -16.15 16.75 12.85
N THR A 117 -16.61 15.75 13.61
CA THR A 117 -17.97 15.24 13.47
C THR A 117 -18.97 16.38 13.65
N GLY A 118 -19.85 16.56 12.67
CA GLY A 118 -20.78 17.68 12.60
C GLY A 118 -21.65 17.61 11.34
N ASP A 119 -22.67 18.46 11.28
CA ASP A 119 -23.80 18.25 10.36
C ASP A 119 -23.46 18.46 8.87
N GLU A 120 -22.48 19.31 8.58
CA GLU A 120 -22.05 19.61 7.21
C GLU A 120 -20.53 19.78 7.11
N LEU A 121 -19.92 19.20 6.07
CA LEU A 121 -18.51 19.36 5.73
C LEU A 121 -18.43 19.94 4.31
N SER A 122 -18.38 21.25 4.20
CA SER A 122 -18.38 21.98 2.92
C SER A 122 -17.20 21.64 2.00
N GLU A 123 -16.11 21.09 2.55
CA GLU A 123 -14.92 20.70 1.80
C GLU A 123 -14.84 19.20 1.50
N SER A 124 -15.92 18.44 1.75
CA SER A 124 -15.90 16.97 1.62
C SER A 124 -15.48 16.50 0.23
N GLU A 125 -15.84 17.23 -0.83
CA GLU A 125 -15.43 16.94 -2.20
C GLU A 125 -13.92 17.08 -2.42
N ASN A 126 -13.31 18.16 -1.92
CA ASN A 126 -11.87 18.39 -2.09
C ASN A 126 -11.07 17.41 -1.23
N ILE A 127 -11.53 17.16 0.00
CA ILE A 127 -10.93 16.19 0.91
C ILE A 127 -11.03 14.79 0.32
N SER A 128 -12.18 14.42 -0.25
CA SER A 128 -12.38 13.09 -0.83
C SER A 128 -11.50 12.87 -2.05
N LYS A 129 -11.42 13.84 -2.98
CA LYS A 129 -10.55 13.77 -4.16
C LYS A 129 -9.07 13.63 -3.78
N PHE A 130 -8.60 14.45 -2.83
CA PHE A 130 -7.22 14.38 -2.38
C PHE A 130 -6.92 13.04 -1.69
N THR A 131 -7.79 12.61 -0.78
CA THR A 131 -7.63 11.34 -0.07
C THR A 131 -7.68 10.15 -1.04
N LYS A 132 -8.56 10.17 -2.05
CA LYS A 132 -8.59 9.17 -3.13
C LYS A 132 -7.27 9.10 -3.88
N ALA A 133 -6.74 10.23 -4.34
CA ALA A 133 -5.46 10.30 -5.03
C ALA A 133 -4.31 9.75 -4.16
N TRP A 134 -4.34 10.04 -2.86
CA TRP A 134 -3.36 9.52 -1.92
C TRP A 134 -3.49 8.00 -1.74
N CYS A 135 -4.71 7.50 -1.59
CA CYS A 135 -4.99 6.08 -1.52
C CYS A 135 -4.52 5.33 -2.78
N GLU A 136 -4.72 5.91 -3.96
CA GLU A 136 -4.27 5.34 -5.23
C GLU A 136 -2.75 5.26 -5.29
N LEU A 137 -2.06 6.36 -4.96
CA LEU A 137 -0.60 6.39 -4.88
C LEU A 137 -0.04 5.31 -3.93
N LYS A 138 -0.62 5.22 -2.72
CA LYS A 138 -0.09 4.33 -1.68
C LYS A 138 -0.46 2.88 -1.91
N LYS A 139 -1.59 2.58 -2.55
CA LYS A 139 -2.01 1.21 -2.86
C LYS A 139 -0.90 0.45 -3.60
N ASP A 140 -0.22 1.12 -4.52
CA ASP A 140 0.83 0.54 -5.35
C ASP A 140 2.25 0.78 -4.78
N LYS A 141 2.37 1.33 -3.56
CA LYS A 141 3.66 1.49 -2.87
C LYS A 141 4.31 0.11 -2.69
N SER A 142 5.53 -0.02 -3.20
CA SER A 142 6.34 -1.24 -3.16
C SER A 142 7.56 -1.05 -2.25
N PRO A 143 8.24 -2.16 -1.84
CA PRO A 143 9.54 -2.07 -1.20
C PRO A 143 10.55 -1.28 -2.04
N SER A 144 11.47 -0.60 -1.36
CA SER A 144 12.68 -0.09 -2.00
C SER A 144 13.52 -1.25 -2.54
N GLU A 145 14.38 -0.95 -3.52
CA GLU A 145 15.23 -1.94 -4.17
C GLU A 145 16.04 -2.75 -3.14
N GLY A 146 15.99 -4.07 -3.25
CA GLY A 146 16.66 -4.98 -2.32
C GLY A 146 15.93 -5.23 -0.99
N GLN A 147 14.76 -4.62 -0.77
CA GLN A 147 13.90 -4.92 0.39
C GLN A 147 12.74 -5.84 0.01
N GLN A 148 12.22 -6.55 1.00
CA GLN A 148 10.99 -7.34 0.88
C GLN A 148 9.97 -6.81 1.85
N TRP A 149 8.71 -6.76 1.41
CA TRP A 149 7.61 -6.46 2.30
C TRP A 149 7.07 -7.74 2.89
N THR A 150 7.29 -7.90 4.18
CA THR A 150 6.71 -8.95 5.00
C THR A 150 5.65 -8.33 5.89
N GLU A 151 4.82 -9.15 6.54
CA GLU A 151 3.77 -8.65 7.42
C GLU A 151 4.34 -7.72 8.52
N ASN A 152 5.53 -8.04 9.04
CA ASN A 152 6.18 -7.24 10.08
C ASN A 152 6.66 -5.88 9.55
N THR A 153 7.31 -5.87 8.38
CA THR A 153 7.80 -4.62 7.79
C THR A 153 6.65 -3.71 7.37
N LEU A 154 5.57 -4.30 6.83
CA LEU A 154 4.33 -3.60 6.50
C LEU A 154 3.70 -2.95 7.73
N LYS A 155 3.48 -3.73 8.80
CA LYS A 155 2.88 -3.19 10.04
C LYS A 155 3.73 -2.11 10.71
N ALA A 156 5.05 -2.13 10.49
CA ALA A 156 5.94 -1.09 10.99
C ALA A 156 5.89 0.21 10.16
N ASP A 157 5.55 0.13 8.87
CA ASP A 157 5.50 1.28 7.96
C ASP A 157 4.37 2.26 8.32
N GLU A 158 4.71 3.55 8.40
CA GLU A 158 3.74 4.60 8.78
C GLU A 158 2.73 4.92 7.68
N ASP A 159 3.12 4.79 6.40
CA ASP A 159 2.17 4.94 5.30
C ASP A 159 1.18 3.78 5.31
N TRP A 160 1.62 2.56 5.66
CA TRP A 160 0.71 1.43 5.80
C TRP A 160 -0.32 1.67 6.90
N LYS A 161 0.11 2.17 8.08
CA LYS A 161 -0.81 2.47 9.19
C LYS A 161 -1.86 3.49 8.77
N THR A 162 -1.43 4.53 8.07
CA THR A 162 -2.30 5.57 7.52
C THR A 162 -3.25 4.97 6.47
N PHE A 163 -2.72 4.21 5.51
CA PHE A 163 -3.47 3.54 4.44
C PHE A 163 -4.52 2.57 5.00
N LYS A 164 -4.15 1.77 6.01
CA LYS A 164 -5.06 0.82 6.66
C LYS A 164 -6.25 1.51 7.31
N GLU A 165 -6.05 2.69 7.87
CA GLU A 165 -7.11 3.43 8.58
C GLU A 165 -8.01 4.24 7.65
N VAL A 166 -7.45 4.79 6.56
CA VAL A 166 -8.15 5.76 5.71
C VAL A 166 -8.52 5.23 4.33
N CYS A 167 -7.88 4.18 3.81
CA CYS A 167 -8.05 3.71 2.42
C CYS A 167 -8.68 2.33 2.29
N VAL A 168 -8.91 1.65 3.41
CA VAL A 168 -9.50 0.32 3.42
C VAL A 168 -10.46 0.16 4.60
N PHE A 169 -11.37 -0.79 4.49
CA PHE A 169 -12.23 -1.22 5.60
C PHE A 169 -12.22 -2.74 5.70
N SER A 170 -12.47 -3.24 6.91
CA SER A 170 -12.83 -4.65 7.06
C SER A 170 -14.24 -4.79 6.50
N GLY A 171 -14.36 -5.38 5.30
CA GLY A 171 -15.66 -5.78 4.80
C GLY A 171 -16.32 -6.63 5.88
N SER A 172 -17.43 -6.15 6.45
CA SER A 172 -18.30 -7.03 7.21
C SER A 172 -18.65 -8.15 6.24
N ASN A 173 -18.13 -9.35 6.50
CA ASN A 173 -18.72 -10.57 5.99
C ASN A 173 -20.15 -10.54 6.53
N THR A 174 -21.07 -9.92 5.80
CA THR A 174 -22.50 -10.16 5.94
C THR A 174 -22.67 -11.60 5.48
N ALA A 175 -22.28 -12.53 6.35
CA ALA A 175 -22.73 -13.89 6.29
C ALA A 175 -24.25 -13.79 6.21
N VAL A 176 -24.76 -14.23 5.07
CA VAL A 176 -26.15 -14.56 4.84
C VAL A 176 -26.63 -15.32 6.08
N GLN A 177 -27.35 -14.65 6.97
CA GLN A 177 -28.24 -15.35 7.88
C GLN A 177 -29.53 -15.56 7.11
N SER A 178 -29.60 -16.77 6.57
CA SER A 178 -30.77 -17.42 6.00
C SER A 178 -31.92 -17.49 7.00
#